data_AF-A0A024UW00-F1
#
_entry.id   AF-A0A024UW00-F1
#
_cell.length_a   1.000
_cell.length_b   1.000
_cell.length_c   1.000
_cell.angle_alpha   90.00
_cell.angle_beta   90.00
_cell.angle_gamma   90.00
#
_symmetry.space_group_name_H-M   'P 1'
#
loop_
_entity.id
_entity.type
_entity.pdbx_description
1 polymer ?
#
loop_
_entity_poly.entity_id
_entity_poly.type
_entity_poly.pdbx_seq_one_letter_code
_entity_poly.pdbx_strand_id
1 'polypeptide(L)'
;MDDDDLEKEVQALQLQITELNRLLFSTSDNAKRKSLEQQIEELEEEGIALRKKCHDEKELMPVVRAATNARPASARPRRTTLKPVIEDAEVPVAHLTPELARRHFTNIINLDNDAIRDILTPSHNDKFPAMAVIESGVKTFWMSSGMYPQMIRLMLRQTVYIASVEVTCLFVKELVIHCTHSRSVVNPDPIRVTLPPPSWLDSGEMDFRTRISHKFKFEGDAVEAIDVRILSGYVDFCLVHGIKVKVDEDLELPTQQEPPTKTTAGTRSNSTPIELGRTR
;
A
#
# COMPACT_ATOMS: atom_id res chain seq x y z
N MET A 1 -27.70 30.72 -1.22
CA MET A 1 -27.47 29.44 -0.55
C MET A 1 -26.03 29.52 -0.14
N ASP A 2 -25.75 29.57 1.16
CA ASP A 2 -24.39 29.83 1.63
C ASP A 2 -23.52 28.59 1.37
N ASP A 3 -22.25 28.77 0.99
CA ASP A 3 -21.32 27.67 0.67
C ASP A 3 -21.27 26.61 1.80
N ASP A 4 -21.45 27.05 3.05
CA ASP A 4 -21.50 26.21 4.26
C ASP A 4 -22.73 25.28 4.33
N ASP A 5 -23.83 25.62 3.66
CA ASP A 5 -25.04 24.79 3.65
C ASP A 5 -24.96 23.68 2.59
N LEU A 6 -24.33 23.96 1.44
CA LEU A 6 -24.07 22.95 0.41
C LEU A 6 -23.06 21.91 0.90
N GLU A 7 -22.02 22.34 1.62
CA GLU A 7 -20.99 21.43 2.14
C GLU A 7 -21.56 20.49 3.22
N LYS A 8 -22.48 20.97 4.06
CA LYS A 8 -23.23 20.13 5.01
C LYS A 8 -24.13 19.12 4.32
N GLU A 9 -24.77 19.50 3.21
CA GLU A 9 -25.64 18.62 2.44
C GLU A 9 -24.84 17.50 1.75
N VAL A 10 -23.65 17.81 1.20
CA VAL A 10 -22.72 16.79 0.68
C VAL A 10 -22.25 15.84 1.79
N GLN A 11 -21.94 16.36 2.97
CA GLN A 11 -21.53 15.52 4.12
C GLN A 11 -22.67 14.64 4.62
N ALA A 12 -23.91 15.15 4.65
CA ALA A 12 -25.09 14.38 5.04
C ALA A 12 -25.37 13.23 4.07
N LEU A 13 -25.29 13.48 2.75
CA LEU A 13 -25.43 12.44 1.72
C LEU A 13 -24.35 11.37 1.85
N GLN A 14 -23.09 11.75 2.12
CA GLN A 14 -21.99 10.80 2.31
C GLN A 14 -22.22 9.90 3.53
N LEU A 15 -22.74 10.44 4.63
CA LEU A 15 -23.09 9.66 5.82
C LEU A 15 -24.24 8.69 5.54
N GLN A 16 -25.24 9.11 4.78
CA GLN A 16 -26.38 8.27 4.41
C GLN A 16 -25.97 7.09 3.51
N ILE A 17 -25.11 7.34 2.50
CA ILE A 17 -24.54 6.27 1.64
C ILE A 17 -23.72 5.27 2.48
N THR A 18 -22.97 5.76 3.45
CA THR A 18 -22.16 4.89 4.33
C THR A 18 -23.05 3.96 5.17
N GLU A 19 -24.16 4.48 5.70
CA GLU A 19 -25.11 3.69 6.49
C GLU A 19 -25.89 2.68 5.62
N LEU A 20 -26.30 3.06 4.41
CA LEU A 20 -26.96 2.13 3.48
C LEU A 20 -26.02 1.00 3.05
N ASN A 21 -24.74 1.28 2.82
CA ASN A 21 -23.75 0.24 2.57
C ASN A 21 -23.63 -0.72 3.78
N ARG A 22 -23.62 -0.20 5.01
CA ARG A 22 -23.64 -1.04 6.23
C ARG A 22 -24.88 -1.94 6.30
N LEU A 23 -26.04 -1.44 5.89
CA LEU A 23 -27.29 -2.21 5.81
C LEU A 23 -27.25 -3.25 4.67
N LEU A 24 -26.61 -2.94 3.55
CA LEU A 24 -26.41 -3.86 2.44
C LEU A 24 -25.57 -5.08 2.84
N PHE A 25 -24.53 -4.88 3.66
CA PHE A 25 -23.69 -5.97 4.16
C PHE A 25 -24.34 -6.81 5.26
N SER A 26 -25.38 -6.30 5.93
CA SER A 26 -26.09 -7.01 7.00
C SER A 26 -27.40 -7.66 6.55
N THR A 27 -27.92 -7.31 5.36
CA THR A 27 -29.14 -7.92 4.81
C THR A 27 -28.84 -9.22 4.07
N SER A 28 -29.60 -10.28 4.35
CA SER A 28 -29.54 -11.58 3.64
C SER A 28 -30.64 -11.75 2.60
N ASP A 29 -31.59 -10.82 2.52
CA ASP A 29 -32.72 -10.85 1.60
C ASP A 29 -32.34 -10.19 0.26
N ASN A 30 -32.40 -10.97 -0.82
CA ASN A 30 -31.98 -10.56 -2.16
C ASN A 30 -32.85 -9.41 -2.71
N ALA A 31 -34.15 -9.38 -2.39
CA ALA A 31 -35.03 -8.31 -2.85
C ALA A 31 -34.72 -6.97 -2.15
N LYS A 32 -34.44 -7.02 -0.86
CA LYS A 32 -34.01 -5.85 -0.08
C LYS A 32 -32.61 -5.38 -0.47
N ARG A 33 -31.72 -6.31 -0.79
CA ARG A 33 -30.37 -6.01 -1.28
C ARG A 33 -30.42 -5.19 -2.57
N LYS A 34 -31.23 -5.62 -3.56
CA LYS A 34 -31.41 -4.87 -4.81
C LYS A 34 -32.03 -3.49 -4.58
N SER A 35 -32.98 -3.38 -3.65
CA SER A 35 -33.58 -2.09 -3.29
C SER A 35 -32.57 -1.14 -2.63
N LEU A 36 -31.65 -1.66 -1.81
CA LEU A 36 -30.59 -0.88 -1.16
C LEU A 36 -29.51 -0.47 -2.17
N GLU A 37 -29.12 -1.37 -3.08
CA GLU A 37 -28.20 -1.07 -4.20
C GLU A 37 -28.75 0.07 -5.06
N GLN A 38 -30.03 0.04 -5.41
CA GLN A 38 -30.68 1.11 -6.20
C GLN A 38 -30.74 2.45 -5.44
N GLN A 39 -30.98 2.43 -4.12
CA GLN A 39 -30.99 3.65 -3.30
C GLN A 39 -29.60 4.26 -3.14
N ILE A 40 -28.55 3.43 -3.09
CA ILE A 40 -27.17 3.91 -3.04
C ILE A 40 -26.82 4.59 -4.37
N GLU A 41 -27.17 3.98 -5.50
CA GLU A 41 -26.92 4.53 -6.84
C GLU A 41 -27.60 5.90 -7.04
N GLU A 42 -28.86 6.05 -6.61
CA GLU A 42 -29.59 7.32 -6.69
C GLU A 42 -28.94 8.44 -5.84
N LEU A 43 -28.50 8.12 -4.62
CA LEU A 43 -27.82 9.08 -3.74
C LEU A 43 -26.40 9.42 -4.22
N GLU A 44 -25.72 8.48 -4.87
CA GLU A 44 -24.42 8.73 -5.51
C GLU A 44 -24.56 9.69 -6.70
N GLU A 45 -25.60 9.53 -7.53
CA GLU A 45 -25.91 10.44 -8.63
C GLU A 45 -26.27 11.84 -8.12
N GLU A 46 -27.09 11.94 -7.07
CA GLU A 46 -27.43 13.21 -6.42
C GLU A 46 -26.18 13.89 -5.82
N GLY A 47 -25.31 13.13 -5.15
CA GLY A 47 -24.05 13.64 -4.61
C GLY A 47 -23.09 14.14 -5.70
N ILE A 48 -23.04 13.49 -6.86
CA ILE A 48 -22.27 13.95 -8.02
C ILE A 48 -22.84 15.25 -8.57
N ALA A 49 -24.16 15.36 -8.71
CA ALA A 49 -24.83 16.57 -9.19
C ALA A 49 -24.60 17.77 -8.24
N LEU A 50 -24.66 17.54 -6.92
CA LEU A 50 -24.45 18.57 -5.91
C LEU A 50 -23.00 19.07 -5.87
N ARG A 51 -22.02 18.15 -5.97
CA ARG A 51 -20.59 18.49 -6.07
C ARG A 51 -20.27 19.26 -7.35
N LYS A 52 -20.91 18.91 -8.47
CA LYS A 52 -20.78 19.63 -9.74
C LYS A 52 -21.35 21.05 -9.62
N LYS A 53 -22.51 21.21 -9.01
CA LYS A 53 -23.13 22.53 -8.75
C LYS A 53 -22.26 23.42 -7.84
N CYS A 54 -21.65 22.84 -6.80
CA CYS A 54 -20.70 23.53 -5.93
C CYS A 54 -19.44 24.01 -6.69
N HIS A 55 -18.98 23.22 -7.65
CA HIS A 55 -17.83 23.59 -8.49
C HIS A 55 -18.18 24.73 -9.46
N ASP A 56 -19.34 24.63 -10.12
CA ASP A 56 -19.80 25.62 -11.09
C ASP A 56 -20.08 26.99 -10.41
N GLU A 57 -20.64 27.02 -9.19
CA GLU A 57 -20.85 28.27 -8.42
C GLU A 57 -19.52 28.95 -8.03
N LYS A 58 -18.45 28.18 -7.78
CA LYS A 58 -17.12 28.73 -7.49
C LYS A 58 -16.42 29.33 -8.72
N GLU A 59 -16.72 28.85 -9.93
CA GLU A 59 -16.16 29.42 -11.17
C GLU A 59 -16.85 30.71 -11.64
N LEU A 60 -18.06 31.00 -11.16
CA LEU A 60 -18.86 32.17 -11.55
C LEU A 60 -18.54 33.48 -10.78
N MET A 61 -17.57 33.48 -9.86
CA MET A 61 -17.10 34.70 -9.17
C MET A 61 -15.94 35.40 -9.93
N PRO A 62 -16.12 36.64 -10.44
CA PRO A 62 -15.05 37.35 -11.14
C PRO A 62 -14.02 37.91 -10.15
N VAL A 63 -12.78 37.41 -10.22
CA VAL A 63 -11.62 37.97 -9.52
C VAL A 63 -11.32 39.38 -10.05
N VAL A 64 -11.67 40.39 -9.27
CA VAL A 64 -11.30 41.79 -9.54
C VAL A 64 -9.79 41.96 -9.33
N ARG A 65 -9.05 42.03 -10.43
CA ARG A 65 -7.67 42.53 -10.49
C ARG A 65 -7.64 44.01 -10.11
N ALA A 66 -6.87 44.38 -9.09
CA ALA A 66 -6.43 45.76 -8.88
C ALA A 66 -4.91 45.78 -8.66
N ALA A 67 -4.20 46.24 -9.70
CA ALA A 67 -2.80 46.61 -9.63
C ALA A 67 -2.68 48.06 -9.16
N THR A 68 -1.81 48.35 -8.19
CA THR A 68 -1.25 49.70 -8.01
C THR A 68 0.20 49.63 -7.52
N ASN A 69 1.06 50.26 -8.31
CA ASN A 69 2.47 50.56 -8.05
C ASN A 69 2.69 51.35 -6.76
N ALA A 70 3.76 51.06 -6.02
CA ALA A 70 4.74 52.05 -5.51
C ALA A 70 5.74 51.37 -4.54
N ARG A 71 7.04 51.52 -4.82
CA ARG A 71 8.08 51.46 -3.76
C ARG A 71 8.24 52.85 -3.15
N PRO A 72 8.52 52.94 -1.84
CA PRO A 72 9.67 53.71 -1.43
C PRO A 72 10.56 52.97 -0.42
N ALA A 73 11.86 53.21 -0.53
CA ALA A 73 12.86 52.82 0.45
C ALA A 73 12.78 53.73 1.70
N SER A 74 13.14 53.17 2.88
CA SER A 74 13.82 53.82 4.02
C SER A 74 13.26 53.45 5.40
N ALA A 75 14.10 52.74 6.16
CA ALA A 75 14.36 52.85 7.60
C ALA A 75 13.22 52.92 8.64
N ARG A 76 12.93 51.79 9.28
CA ARG A 76 13.17 51.56 10.73
C ARG A 76 12.82 50.11 11.10
N PRO A 77 13.70 49.34 11.78
CA PRO A 77 13.33 48.03 12.27
C PRO A 77 12.40 48.23 13.48
N ARG A 78 11.08 48.17 13.25
CA ARG A 78 10.14 47.95 14.34
C ARG A 78 10.39 46.53 14.84
N ARG A 79 11.04 46.42 16.01
CA ARG A 79 10.96 45.28 16.91
C ARG A 79 9.48 45.01 17.20
N THR A 80 8.82 44.25 16.34
CA THR A 80 7.61 43.52 16.70
C THR A 80 8.09 42.18 17.21
N THR A 81 8.04 42.03 18.53
CA THR A 81 8.26 40.78 19.24
C THR A 81 7.53 39.66 18.52
N LEU A 82 8.28 38.79 17.85
CA LEU A 82 7.77 37.51 17.38
C LEU A 82 7.03 36.89 18.55
N LYS A 83 5.74 36.59 18.36
CA LYS A 83 5.04 35.70 19.30
C LYS A 83 5.92 34.45 19.37
N PRO A 84 6.29 33.99 20.57
CA PRO A 84 7.09 32.78 20.68
C PRO A 84 6.38 31.70 19.87
N VAL A 85 7.15 31.03 19.01
CA VAL A 85 6.76 29.74 18.45
C VAL A 85 6.30 28.94 19.66
N ILE A 86 4.99 28.70 19.72
CA ILE A 86 4.43 27.77 20.69
C ILE A 86 5.13 26.48 20.32
N GLU A 87 6.09 26.11 21.16
CA GLU A 87 6.73 24.81 21.13
C GLU A 87 5.63 23.80 20.90
N ASP A 88 5.81 22.94 19.90
CA ASP A 88 4.87 21.87 19.56
C ASP A 88 4.41 21.23 20.86
N ALA A 89 3.17 21.54 21.24
CA ALA A 89 2.58 20.93 22.41
C ALA A 89 2.50 19.45 22.06
N GLU A 90 3.36 18.64 22.69
CA GLU A 90 3.24 17.19 22.65
C GLU A 90 1.77 16.87 22.90
N VAL A 91 1.11 16.33 21.86
CA VAL A 91 -0.30 15.99 21.92
C VAL A 91 -0.45 15.05 23.12
N PRO A 92 -1.23 15.41 24.14
CA PRO A 92 -1.40 14.55 25.30
C PRO A 92 -1.83 13.16 24.83
N VAL A 93 -1.21 12.11 25.37
CA VAL A 93 -1.41 10.71 24.95
C VAL A 93 -2.90 10.29 24.91
N ALA A 94 -3.75 10.99 25.66
CA ALA A 94 -5.20 10.80 25.66
C ALA A 94 -5.92 11.21 24.34
N HIS A 95 -5.31 12.05 23.49
CA HIS A 95 -5.87 12.52 22.22
C HIS A 95 -5.24 11.85 20.98
N LEU A 96 -4.25 10.98 21.18
CA LEU A 96 -3.77 10.08 20.13
C LEU A 96 -4.78 8.94 19.98
N THR A 97 -5.79 9.14 19.14
CA THR A 97 -6.59 8.01 18.67
C THR A 97 -5.66 7.01 17.97
N PRO A 98 -5.86 5.69 18.18
CA PRO A 98 -5.05 4.65 17.53
C PRO A 98 -4.93 4.87 16.02
N GLU A 99 -5.97 5.39 15.36
CA GLU A 99 -6.03 5.70 13.93
C GLU A 99 -5.05 6.79 13.46
N LEU A 100 -4.74 7.78 14.32
CA LEU A 100 -3.81 8.86 13.96
C LEU A 100 -2.36 8.42 14.21
N ALA A 101 -2.11 7.65 15.27
CA ALA A 101 -0.83 7.01 15.50
C ALA A 101 -0.51 5.95 14.41
N ARG A 102 -1.53 5.22 13.92
CA ARG A 102 -1.45 4.24 12.82
C ARG A 102 -0.98 4.85 11.49
N ARG A 103 -1.33 6.10 11.18
CA ARG A 103 -0.87 6.78 9.95
C ARG A 103 0.60 7.21 9.98
N HIS A 104 1.18 7.44 11.16
CA HIS A 104 2.52 8.04 11.28
C HIS A 104 3.65 7.03 11.51
N PHE A 105 3.35 5.79 11.91
CA PHE A 105 4.36 4.77 12.21
C PHE A 105 4.22 3.53 11.32
N THR A 106 4.52 3.65 10.03
CA THR A 106 4.67 2.45 9.20
C THR A 106 6.00 1.74 9.50
N ASN A 107 5.98 0.68 10.30
CA ASN A 107 7.10 -0.24 10.44
C ASN A 107 7.53 -0.75 9.06
N ILE A 108 8.81 -0.58 8.72
CA ILE A 108 9.38 -1.11 7.48
C ILE A 108 9.77 -2.54 7.77
N ILE A 109 8.89 -3.48 7.40
CA ILE A 109 9.21 -4.89 7.46
C ILE A 109 9.48 -5.30 6.03
N ASN A 110 10.77 -5.51 5.74
CA ASN A 110 11.20 -6.10 4.49
C ASN A 110 10.65 -7.53 4.47
N LEU A 111 10.09 -7.99 3.34
CA LEU A 111 9.78 -9.40 3.19
C LEU A 111 11.05 -10.22 3.48
N ASP A 112 11.03 -11.00 4.55
CA ASP A 112 12.09 -11.97 4.81
C ASP A 112 12.09 -13.01 3.69
N ASN A 113 13.28 -13.53 3.36
CA ASN A 113 13.43 -14.61 2.36
C ASN A 113 12.51 -15.80 2.64
N ASP A 114 12.13 -16.00 3.91
CA ASP A 114 11.22 -17.06 4.33
C ASP A 114 9.76 -16.85 3.94
N ALA A 115 9.34 -15.63 3.61
CA ALA A 115 8.00 -15.37 3.08
C ALA A 115 7.89 -15.72 1.59
N ILE A 116 9.02 -15.88 0.88
CA ILE A 116 9.07 -16.18 -0.55
C ILE A 116 9.17 -17.70 -0.75
N ARG A 117 8.25 -18.23 -1.55
CA ARG A 117 8.22 -19.65 -1.94
C ARG A 117 9.15 -19.90 -3.11
N ASP A 118 9.01 -19.10 -4.15
CA ASP A 118 9.71 -19.30 -5.42
C ASP A 118 9.85 -17.98 -6.20
N ILE A 119 10.87 -17.92 -7.06
CA ILE A 119 11.11 -16.78 -7.97
C ILE A 119 11.15 -17.30 -9.39
N LEU A 120 10.13 -16.94 -10.17
CA LEU A 120 9.98 -17.38 -11.55
C LEU A 120 10.44 -16.28 -12.50
N THR A 121 11.31 -16.63 -13.44
CA THR A 121 11.76 -15.74 -14.50
C THR A 121 12.09 -16.53 -15.76
N PRO A 122 11.78 -16.02 -16.97
CA PRO A 122 12.16 -16.68 -18.21
C PRO A 122 13.66 -16.58 -18.51
N SER A 123 14.37 -15.59 -17.93
CA SER A 123 15.81 -15.45 -18.10
C SER A 123 16.58 -16.14 -16.99
N HIS A 124 17.28 -17.20 -17.38
CA HIS A 124 18.21 -17.91 -16.49
C HIS A 124 19.65 -17.53 -16.81
N ASN A 125 20.41 -17.15 -15.79
CA ASN A 125 21.84 -16.90 -15.87
C ASN A 125 22.50 -17.30 -14.54
N ASP A 126 23.35 -18.32 -14.57
CA ASP A 126 23.99 -18.86 -13.36
C ASP A 126 24.86 -17.84 -12.62
N LYS A 127 25.43 -16.87 -13.35
CA LYS A 127 26.25 -15.80 -12.76
C LYS A 127 25.41 -14.70 -12.11
N PHE A 128 24.16 -14.54 -12.56
CA PHE A 128 23.24 -13.47 -12.15
C PHE A 128 21.85 -14.07 -11.87
N PRO A 129 21.73 -14.93 -10.83
CA PRO A 129 20.53 -15.71 -10.58
C PRO A 129 19.37 -14.82 -10.11
N ALA A 130 18.14 -15.31 -10.28
CA ALA A 130 16.93 -14.59 -9.87
C ALA A 130 16.87 -14.30 -8.36
N MET A 131 17.47 -15.17 -7.53
CA MET A 131 17.60 -14.98 -6.09
C MET A 131 18.42 -13.74 -5.69
N ALA A 132 19.27 -13.22 -6.58
CA ALA A 132 20.01 -11.99 -6.31
C ALA A 132 19.10 -10.78 -6.06
N VAL A 133 17.86 -10.82 -6.57
CA VAL A 133 16.88 -9.74 -6.47
C VAL A 133 16.33 -9.57 -5.05
N ILE A 134 16.34 -10.62 -4.23
CA ILE A 134 15.87 -10.54 -2.84
C ILE A 134 17.00 -10.22 -1.85
N GLU A 135 18.25 -10.63 -2.18
CA GLU A 135 19.43 -10.34 -1.36
C GLU A 135 19.80 -8.85 -1.33
N SER A 136 19.40 -8.07 -2.35
CA SER A 136 19.60 -6.62 -2.45
C SER A 136 21.04 -6.15 -2.16
N GLY A 137 22.04 -6.94 -2.56
CA GLY A 137 23.45 -6.67 -2.31
C GLY A 137 24.04 -5.57 -3.20
N VAL A 138 25.21 -5.04 -2.81
CA VAL A 138 25.91 -3.99 -3.59
C VAL A 138 26.53 -4.55 -4.89
N LYS A 139 26.72 -5.86 -4.98
CA LYS A 139 27.29 -6.53 -6.15
C LYS A 139 26.41 -7.64 -6.72
N THR A 140 25.24 -7.86 -6.14
CA THR A 140 24.29 -8.88 -6.60
C THR A 140 23.18 -8.20 -7.40
N PHE A 141 22.82 -8.82 -8.52
CA PHE A 141 21.71 -8.42 -9.38
C PHE A 141 21.32 -9.59 -10.27
N TRP A 142 20.07 -9.61 -10.68
CA TRP A 142 19.62 -10.41 -11.81
C TRP A 142 19.83 -9.63 -13.10
N MET A 143 20.21 -10.34 -14.16
CA MET A 143 20.40 -9.79 -15.50
C MET A 143 19.48 -10.53 -16.46
N SER A 144 18.72 -9.79 -17.26
CA SER A 144 17.90 -10.41 -18.30
C SER A 144 18.78 -11.07 -19.37
N SER A 145 18.39 -12.27 -19.78
CA SER A 145 18.92 -12.98 -20.94
C SER A 145 17.82 -13.12 -21.99
N GLY A 146 17.92 -12.36 -23.09
CA GLY A 146 16.98 -12.39 -24.21
C GLY A 146 16.25 -11.07 -24.46
N MET A 147 15.25 -11.11 -25.34
CA MET A 147 14.48 -9.95 -25.78
C MET A 147 13.39 -9.58 -24.76
N TYR A 148 12.95 -8.33 -24.76
CA TYR A 148 11.76 -7.91 -24.02
C TYR A 148 10.47 -8.49 -24.63
N PRO A 149 9.40 -8.72 -23.84
CA PRO A 149 9.28 -8.43 -22.41
C PRO A 149 9.97 -9.46 -21.52
N GLN A 150 10.44 -9.00 -20.37
CA GLN A 150 11.07 -9.81 -19.33
C GLN A 150 10.21 -9.81 -18.06
N MET A 151 10.36 -10.82 -17.20
CA MET A 151 9.50 -11.02 -16.04
C MET A 151 10.28 -11.57 -14.85
N ILE A 152 9.96 -11.07 -13.66
CA ILE A 152 10.36 -11.64 -12.38
C ILE A 152 9.09 -11.75 -11.53
N ARG A 153 8.66 -12.96 -11.22
CA ARG A 153 7.48 -13.23 -10.39
C ARG A 153 7.92 -13.79 -9.05
N LEU A 154 7.59 -13.09 -7.98
CA LEU A 154 7.79 -13.54 -6.60
C LEU A 154 6.52 -14.25 -6.14
N MET A 155 6.61 -15.55 -5.90
CA MET A 155 5.52 -16.36 -5.33
C MET A 155 5.67 -16.39 -3.82
N LEU A 156 4.63 -16.00 -3.08
CA LEU A 156 4.67 -15.95 -1.63
C LEU A 156 4.25 -17.30 -1.02
N ARG A 157 4.84 -17.69 0.12
CA ARG A 157 4.46 -18.91 0.85
C ARG A 157 3.08 -18.80 1.45
N GLN A 158 2.70 -17.60 1.86
CA GLN A 158 1.40 -17.26 2.43
C GLN A 158 0.95 -15.93 1.85
N THR A 159 -0.36 -15.68 1.90
CA THR A 159 -0.95 -14.41 1.46
C THR A 159 -0.58 -13.30 2.43
N VAL A 160 -0.02 -12.19 1.94
CA VAL A 160 0.38 -11.05 2.78
C VAL A 160 -0.24 -9.75 2.27
N TYR A 161 -0.56 -8.85 3.18
CA TYR A 161 -0.97 -7.49 2.81
C TYR A 161 0.28 -6.66 2.52
N ILE A 162 0.32 -6.00 1.36
CA ILE A 162 1.50 -5.26 0.91
C ILE A 162 1.16 -3.78 0.85
N ALA A 163 1.91 -2.96 1.58
CA ALA A 163 1.78 -1.50 1.54
C ALA A 163 2.55 -0.88 0.35
N SER A 164 3.71 -1.44 0.00
CA SER A 164 4.49 -0.96 -1.15
C SER A 164 5.50 -1.96 -1.66
N VAL A 165 5.77 -1.91 -2.96
CA VAL A 165 6.91 -2.59 -3.61
C VAL A 165 7.90 -1.54 -4.06
N GLU A 166 9.18 -1.72 -3.74
CA GLU A 166 10.28 -0.89 -4.21
C GLU A 166 11.19 -1.73 -5.11
N VAL A 167 11.40 -1.28 -6.34
CA VAL A 167 12.24 -1.96 -7.33
C VAL A 167 13.45 -1.10 -7.64
N THR A 168 14.65 -1.61 -7.35
CA THR A 168 15.92 -1.00 -7.73
C THR A 168 16.41 -1.67 -9.02
N CYS A 169 16.45 -0.91 -10.11
CA CYS A 169 16.78 -1.45 -11.44
C CYS A 169 17.64 -0.49 -12.27
N LEU A 170 18.23 -1.02 -13.34
CA LEU A 170 19.08 -0.31 -14.29
C LEU A 170 18.71 -0.70 -15.72
N PHE A 171 18.80 0.28 -16.62
CA PHE A 171 18.48 0.15 -18.06
C PHE A 171 17.02 -0.21 -18.38
N VAL A 172 16.12 -0.14 -17.40
CA VAL A 172 14.69 -0.34 -17.60
C VAL A 172 14.05 0.95 -18.10
N LYS A 173 13.22 0.85 -19.14
CA LYS A 173 12.45 1.98 -19.69
C LYS A 173 10.98 1.89 -19.31
N GLU A 174 10.36 0.74 -19.53
CA GLU A 174 8.95 0.52 -19.18
C GLU A 174 8.83 -0.64 -18.19
N LEU A 175 8.29 -0.34 -17.01
CA LEU A 175 8.09 -1.28 -15.92
C LEU A 175 6.60 -1.40 -15.60
N VAL A 176 6.15 -2.63 -15.36
CA VAL A 176 4.80 -2.95 -14.92
C VAL A 176 4.90 -3.79 -13.65
N ILE A 177 4.20 -3.37 -12.60
CA ILE A 177 4.03 -4.17 -11.38
C ILE A 177 2.59 -4.60 -11.25
N HIS A 178 2.37 -5.89 -11.04
CA HIS A 178 1.06 -6.47 -10.90
C HIS A 178 1.03 -7.41 -9.70
N CYS A 179 0.11 -7.18 -8.77
CA CYS A 179 -0.09 -8.03 -7.61
C CYS A 179 -1.28 -8.97 -7.88
N THR A 180 -1.09 -10.27 -7.65
CA THR A 180 -2.16 -11.26 -7.75
C THR A 180 -2.74 -11.52 -6.37
N HIS A 181 -4.06 -11.43 -6.23
CA HIS A 181 -4.74 -11.58 -4.94
C HIS A 181 -5.41 -12.94 -4.81
N SER A 182 -5.35 -13.52 -3.61
CA SER A 182 -5.86 -14.87 -3.32
C SER A 182 -7.36 -15.04 -3.48
N ARG A 183 -8.10 -13.97 -3.17
CA ARG A 183 -9.55 -14.02 -2.96
C ARG A 183 -10.33 -13.07 -3.85
N SER A 184 -9.66 -12.27 -4.67
CA SER A 184 -10.34 -11.36 -5.58
C SER A 184 -10.65 -12.06 -6.90
N VAL A 185 -11.90 -11.95 -7.35
CA VAL A 185 -12.32 -12.40 -8.69
C VAL A 185 -11.70 -11.51 -9.78
N VAL A 186 -11.24 -10.31 -9.40
CA VAL A 186 -10.62 -9.33 -10.29
C VAL A 186 -9.32 -8.82 -9.66
N ASN A 187 -8.17 -9.17 -10.24
CA ASN A 187 -6.90 -8.58 -9.81
C ASN A 187 -6.89 -7.07 -10.08
N PRO A 188 -6.28 -6.26 -9.20
CA PRO A 188 -6.20 -4.83 -9.42
C PRO A 188 -5.42 -4.52 -10.70
N ASP A 189 -5.73 -3.37 -11.29
CA ASP A 189 -5.06 -2.93 -12.49
C ASP A 189 -3.54 -2.81 -12.26
N PRO A 190 -2.73 -3.29 -13.21
CA PRO A 190 -1.29 -3.28 -13.06
C PRO A 190 -0.75 -1.84 -13.13
N ILE A 191 0.17 -1.51 -12.23
CA ILE A 191 0.83 -0.20 -12.22
C ILE A 191 1.89 -0.19 -13.30
N ARG A 192 1.66 0.57 -14.38
CA ARG A 192 2.61 0.78 -15.48
C ARG A 192 3.30 2.14 -15.33
N VAL A 193 4.63 2.14 -15.40
CA VAL A 193 5.43 3.36 -15.33
C VAL A 193 6.52 3.36 -16.39
N THR A 194 6.72 4.53 -17.00
CA THR A 194 7.88 4.80 -17.86
C THR A 194 8.94 5.48 -17.02
N LEU A 195 10.10 4.85 -16.89
CA LEU A 195 11.23 5.35 -16.11
C LEU A 195 12.02 6.36 -16.94
N PRO A 196 12.57 7.43 -16.34
CA PRO A 196 13.33 8.43 -17.06
C PRO A 196 14.60 7.83 -17.68
N PRO A 197 15.12 8.43 -18.77
CA PRO A 197 16.37 8.00 -19.36
C PRO A 197 17.50 8.19 -18.35
N PRO A 198 18.44 7.24 -18.29
CA PRO A 198 19.58 7.36 -17.42
C PRO A 198 20.53 8.44 -17.92
N SER A 199 21.22 9.13 -17.00
CA SER A 199 22.12 10.25 -17.31
C SER A 199 23.27 9.88 -18.26
N TRP A 200 23.64 8.60 -18.33
CA TRP A 200 24.69 8.14 -19.24
C TRP A 200 24.30 8.19 -20.71
N LEU A 201 23.00 8.24 -21.02
CA LEU A 201 22.55 8.31 -22.42
C LEU A 201 23.05 9.58 -23.11
N ASP A 202 23.24 10.66 -22.34
CA ASP A 202 23.79 11.93 -22.82
C ASP A 202 25.33 11.97 -22.77
N SER A 203 25.96 11.28 -21.79
CA SER A 203 27.42 11.28 -21.63
C SER A 203 28.14 10.23 -22.49
N GLY A 204 27.42 9.20 -22.96
CA GLY A 204 27.96 8.06 -23.70
C GLY A 204 28.71 7.04 -22.84
N GLU A 205 28.95 7.30 -21.56
CA GLU A 205 29.64 6.38 -20.64
C GLU A 205 28.64 5.70 -19.71
N MET A 206 28.36 4.43 -20.00
CA MET A 206 27.36 3.61 -19.31
C MET A 206 27.73 3.42 -17.83
N ASP A 207 26.90 3.97 -16.93
CA ASP A 207 27.11 3.83 -15.49
C ASP A 207 26.32 2.65 -14.91
N PHE A 208 27.05 1.70 -14.33
CA PHE A 208 26.52 0.51 -13.66
C PHE A 208 26.36 0.68 -12.14
N ARG A 209 26.75 1.84 -11.60
CA ARG A 209 26.77 2.11 -10.14
C ARG A 209 25.58 2.92 -9.68
N THR A 210 25.06 3.82 -10.51
CA THR A 210 23.88 4.62 -10.14
C THR A 210 22.66 3.71 -9.99
N ARG A 211 22.17 3.58 -8.75
CA ARG A 211 21.01 2.77 -8.40
C ARG A 211 19.82 3.70 -8.17
N ILE A 212 18.78 3.54 -8.98
CA ILE A 212 17.53 4.27 -8.78
C ILE A 212 16.49 3.28 -8.30
N SER A 213 15.92 3.57 -7.14
CA SER A 213 14.80 2.82 -6.57
C SER A 213 13.49 3.49 -6.96
N HIS A 214 12.55 2.70 -7.46
CA HIS A 214 11.19 3.14 -7.77
C HIS A 214 10.23 2.47 -6.80
N LYS A 215 9.47 3.29 -6.07
CA LYS A 215 8.53 2.83 -5.04
C LYS A 215 7.10 2.95 -5.53
N PHE A 216 6.36 1.85 -5.41
CA PHE A 216 4.98 1.69 -5.84
C PHE A 216 4.14 1.37 -4.61
N LYS A 217 3.18 2.23 -4.31
CA LYS A 217 2.26 2.02 -3.18
C LYS A 217 1.09 1.18 -3.66
N PHE A 218 0.66 0.28 -2.79
CA PHE A 218 -0.53 -0.54 -3.00
C PHE A 218 -1.47 -0.33 -1.83
N GLU A 219 -2.76 -0.29 -2.14
CA GLU A 219 -3.84 -0.28 -1.18
C GLU A 219 -4.72 -1.47 -1.57
N GLY A 220 -4.96 -2.42 -0.66
CA GLY A 220 -5.86 -3.53 -0.97
C GLY A 220 -5.58 -4.84 -0.26
N ASP A 221 -6.11 -5.91 -0.87
CA ASP A 221 -6.27 -7.23 -0.30
C ASP A 221 -4.97 -8.04 -0.21
N ALA A 222 -5.05 -9.20 0.45
CA ALA A 222 -3.93 -10.12 0.61
C ALA A 222 -3.40 -10.64 -0.75
N VAL A 223 -2.10 -10.46 -0.97
CA VAL A 223 -1.37 -10.78 -2.20
C VAL A 223 -0.72 -12.15 -2.09
N GLU A 224 -0.83 -12.96 -3.15
CA GLU A 224 -0.17 -14.28 -3.30
C GLU A 224 1.11 -14.22 -4.13
N ALA A 225 1.14 -13.33 -5.11
CA ALA A 225 2.25 -13.21 -6.03
C ALA A 225 2.44 -11.77 -6.50
N ILE A 226 3.70 -11.38 -6.70
CA ILE A 226 4.10 -10.08 -7.21
C ILE A 226 4.80 -10.30 -8.55
N ASP A 227 4.22 -9.77 -9.62
CA ASP A 227 4.78 -9.80 -10.97
C ASP A 227 5.47 -8.46 -11.26
N VAL A 228 6.78 -8.50 -11.47
CA VAL A 228 7.55 -7.38 -12.02
C VAL A 228 7.85 -7.68 -13.48
N ARG A 229 7.17 -6.97 -14.39
CA ARG A 229 7.34 -7.13 -15.85
C ARG A 229 8.06 -5.93 -16.44
N ILE A 230 9.10 -6.20 -17.20
CA ILE A 230 9.90 -5.20 -17.90
C ILE A 230 9.52 -5.27 -19.36
N LEU A 231 8.76 -4.29 -19.85
CA LEU A 231 8.23 -4.29 -21.22
C LEU A 231 9.27 -3.80 -22.23
N SER A 232 10.16 -2.91 -21.83
CA SER A 232 11.27 -2.44 -22.65
C SER A 232 12.39 -1.85 -21.79
N GLY A 233 13.60 -1.83 -22.34
CA GLY A 233 14.78 -1.20 -21.76
C GLY A 233 15.38 -0.12 -22.67
N TYR A 234 16.38 0.58 -22.13
CA TYR A 234 17.19 1.54 -22.88
C TYR A 234 18.32 0.87 -23.68
N VAL A 235 18.65 -0.37 -23.37
CA VAL A 235 19.57 -1.23 -24.14
C VAL A 235 18.99 -2.65 -24.23
N ASP A 236 19.69 -3.58 -24.87
CA ASP A 236 19.23 -4.96 -25.13
C ASP A 236 19.11 -5.86 -23.89
N PHE A 237 19.51 -5.35 -22.71
CA PHE A 237 19.40 -6.05 -21.44
C PHE A 237 19.07 -5.08 -20.29
N CYS A 238 18.57 -5.62 -19.18
CA CYS A 238 18.30 -4.86 -17.97
C CYS A 238 18.84 -5.58 -16.74
N LEU A 239 19.08 -4.79 -15.69
CA LEU A 239 19.52 -5.28 -14.40
C LEU A 239 18.46 -4.97 -13.35
N VAL A 240 18.19 -5.94 -12.47
CA VAL A 240 17.37 -5.73 -11.27
C VAL A 240 18.25 -6.06 -10.06
N HIS A 241 18.55 -5.04 -9.27
CA HIS A 241 19.42 -5.16 -8.09
C HIS A 241 18.66 -5.64 -6.86
N GLY A 242 17.40 -5.23 -6.73
CA GLY A 242 16.64 -5.46 -5.52
C GLY A 242 15.15 -5.26 -5.76
N ILE A 243 14.33 -6.18 -5.25
CA ILE A 243 12.90 -5.95 -5.04
C ILE A 243 12.68 -6.02 -3.53
N LYS A 244 12.27 -4.90 -2.94
CA LYS A 244 11.91 -4.81 -1.53
C LYS A 244 10.41 -4.67 -1.44
N VAL A 245 9.79 -5.49 -0.59
CA VAL A 245 8.36 -5.45 -0.39
C VAL A 245 8.11 -5.08 1.06
N LYS A 246 7.24 -4.10 1.27
CA LYS A 246 6.81 -3.64 2.59
C LYS A 246 5.46 -4.27 2.90
N VAL A 247 5.42 -5.07 3.96
CA VAL A 247 4.18 -5.67 4.47
C VAL A 247 3.41 -4.66 5.31
N ASP A 248 2.08 -4.73 5.23
CA ASP A 248 1.16 -4.04 6.12
C ASP A 248 0.79 -5.00 7.26
N GLU A 249 1.41 -4.85 8.43
CA GLU A 249 1.22 -5.74 9.58
C GLU A 249 -0.03 -5.40 10.43
N ASP A 250 -0.77 -4.34 10.11
CA ASP A 250 -1.96 -3.95 10.87
C ASP A 250 -3.19 -4.84 10.57
N LEU A 251 -3.05 -5.84 9.69
CA LEU A 251 -4.05 -6.85 9.36
C LEU A 251 -3.56 -8.23 9.80
N GLU A 252 -3.65 -8.54 11.10
CA GLU A 252 -3.54 -9.92 11.57
C GLU A 252 -4.52 -10.79 10.77
N LEU A 253 -3.99 -11.81 10.09
CA LEU A 253 -4.80 -12.90 9.56
C LEU A 253 -5.71 -13.42 10.68
N PRO A 254 -7.00 -13.68 10.44
CA PRO A 254 -7.85 -14.28 11.47
C PRO A 254 -7.26 -15.64 11.84
N THR A 255 -6.55 -15.68 12.97
CA THR A 255 -5.98 -16.88 13.53
C THR A 255 -7.14 -17.83 13.78
N GLN A 256 -7.07 -19.01 13.18
CA GLN A 256 -8.06 -20.06 13.39
C GLN A 256 -8.22 -20.26 14.91
N GLN A 257 -9.45 -20.07 15.39
CA GLN A 257 -9.83 -20.41 16.76
C GLN A 257 -9.43 -21.87 17.02
N GLU A 258 -8.47 -22.07 17.92
CA GLU A 258 -8.29 -23.37 18.55
C GLU A 258 -9.62 -23.80 19.17
N PRO A 259 -10.08 -25.04 18.95
CA PRO A 259 -11.30 -25.53 19.58
C PRO A 259 -11.11 -25.61 21.10
N PRO A 260 -12.11 -25.22 21.91
CA PRO A 260 -11.98 -25.22 23.35
C PRO A 260 -11.81 -26.65 23.89
N THR A 261 -10.65 -26.91 24.48
CA THR A 261 -10.34 -28.15 25.20
C THR A 261 -11.31 -28.31 26.35
N LYS A 262 -12.19 -29.32 26.27
CA LYS A 262 -13.11 -29.69 27.34
C LYS A 262 -12.33 -30.02 28.62
N THR A 263 -12.61 -29.24 29.66
CA THR A 263 -12.32 -29.54 31.06
C THR A 263 -12.85 -30.94 31.40
N THR A 264 -11.95 -31.88 31.67
CA THR A 264 -12.32 -33.17 32.28
C THR A 264 -11.88 -33.13 33.74
N ALA A 265 -12.85 -32.97 34.64
CA ALA A 265 -12.68 -33.10 36.08
C ALA A 265 -12.83 -34.58 36.50
N GLY A 266 -12.01 -35.00 37.47
CA GLY A 266 -12.10 -36.28 38.19
C GLY A 266 -11.46 -37.45 37.42
N THR A 267 -10.58 -38.28 37.99
CA THR A 267 -10.58 -38.81 39.35
C THR A 267 -9.17 -39.33 39.67
N ARG A 268 -8.66 -38.97 40.85
CA ARG A 268 -7.44 -39.54 41.44
C ARG A 268 -7.66 -41.02 41.77
N SER A 269 -6.79 -41.89 41.28
CA SER A 269 -6.56 -43.21 41.87
C SER A 269 -5.09 -43.37 42.22
N ASN A 270 -4.80 -43.29 43.52
CA ASN A 270 -3.55 -43.74 44.11
C ASN A 270 -3.50 -45.27 44.05
N SER A 271 -2.39 -45.85 43.59
CA SER A 271 -2.04 -47.24 43.89
C SER A 271 -0.53 -47.38 44.03
N THR A 272 -0.12 -47.63 45.27
CA THR A 272 1.20 -48.09 45.73
C THR A 272 1.58 -49.45 45.10
N PRO A 273 2.88 -49.75 44.93
CA PRO A 273 3.33 -51.00 44.34
C PRO A 273 3.36 -52.12 45.40
N ILE A 274 2.80 -53.28 45.07
CA ILE A 274 2.97 -54.52 45.85
C ILE A 274 4.01 -55.39 45.14
N GLU A 275 5.16 -55.50 45.80
CA GLU A 275 6.20 -56.50 45.57
C GLU A 275 5.61 -57.91 45.78
N LEU A 276 5.76 -58.79 44.79
CA LEU A 276 5.55 -60.23 44.95
C LEU A 276 6.89 -60.93 44.78
N GLY A 277 7.50 -61.24 45.93
CA GLY A 277 8.66 -62.10 46.05
C GLY A 277 8.32 -63.55 45.69
N ARG A 278 9.23 -64.15 44.94
CA ARG A 278 9.31 -65.57 44.57
C ARG A 278 9.28 -66.49 45.79
N THR A 279 8.56 -67.60 45.67
CA THR A 279 8.88 -68.86 46.34
C THR A 279 9.74 -69.73 45.43
N ARG A 280 11.04 -69.76 45.72
CA ARG A 280 11.78 -70.98 46.10
C ARG A 280 13.06 -70.57 46.81
#